data_AF-A0LZX9-F1
#
_entry.id   AF-A0LZX9-F1
#
_cell.length_a   1.000
_cell.length_b   1.000
_cell.length_c   1.000
_cell.angle_alpha   90.00
_cell.angle_beta   90.00
_cell.angle_gamma   90.00
#
_symmetry.space_group_name_H-M   'P 1'
#
loop_
_entity.id
_entity.type
_entity.pdbx_description
1 polymer ?
#
loop_
_entity_poly.entity_id
_entity_poly.type
_entity_poly.pdbx_seq_one_letter_code
_entity_poly.pdbx_strand_id
1 'polypeptide(L)'
;MKKFKYIILVLILISCNKSQEKVSEKNLSKFDLKSDFKDFKSKMEEVDTLEIWFDHSVCTYQGYEKIQITKFSDSIKIKSRFKELSYSDNSEWMKVYERNIAISDTTWKIEKFLKRNKNRIKKDSADYPQLQLKYKDQKIEYFTDGLVDLNRFLEDYYLTMRKLFPENKNNIYGVDVVLQ
;
A
#
# COMPACT_ATOMS: atom_id res chain seq x y z
N MET A 1 -48.12 37.52 51.97
CA MET A 1 -47.96 36.94 50.62
C MET A 1 -46.76 37.59 49.93
N LYS A 2 -45.90 36.76 49.30
CA LYS A 2 -44.77 37.10 48.39
C LYS A 2 -43.54 37.74 49.07
N LYS A 3 -42.62 36.93 49.63
CA LYS A 3 -41.53 36.12 49.01
C LYS A 3 -40.25 36.94 48.76
N PHE A 4 -39.36 36.88 49.75
CA PHE A 4 -37.92 37.11 49.65
C PHE A 4 -37.34 36.28 48.48
N LYS A 5 -36.72 36.95 47.50
CA LYS A 5 -35.82 36.32 46.53
C LYS A 5 -34.39 36.66 46.92
N TYR A 6 -33.81 35.82 47.77
CA TYR A 6 -32.38 35.83 48.01
C TYR A 6 -31.64 35.11 46.88
N ILE A 7 -30.56 35.76 46.50
CA ILE A 7 -29.38 35.28 45.78
C ILE A 7 -28.90 33.95 46.39
N ILE A 8 -28.87 32.88 45.60
CA ILE A 8 -28.01 31.69 45.78
C ILE A 8 -27.59 31.28 44.36
N LEU A 9 -26.43 31.75 43.92
CA LEU A 9 -25.13 31.08 44.01
C LEU A 9 -24.97 30.03 42.90
N VAL A 10 -24.28 30.50 41.86
CA VAL A 10 -23.52 29.76 40.84
C VAL A 10 -22.82 28.56 41.47
N LEU A 11 -23.23 27.34 41.10
CA LEU A 11 -22.49 26.08 41.28
C LEU A 11 -23.05 25.03 40.30
N ILE A 12 -22.91 25.29 39.00
CA ILE A 12 -22.95 24.23 37.97
C ILE A 12 -21.55 24.18 37.34
N LEU A 13 -20.59 23.76 38.14
CA LEU A 13 -19.31 23.28 37.67
C LEU A 13 -19.08 21.96 38.38
N ILE A 14 -18.64 20.95 37.63
CA ILE A 14 -18.29 19.59 38.04
C ILE A 14 -19.44 18.57 37.92
N SER A 15 -19.73 18.17 36.67
CA SER A 15 -19.71 16.73 36.35
C SER A 15 -19.52 16.52 34.84
N CYS A 16 -18.40 17.02 34.32
CA CYS A 16 -17.83 16.42 33.12
C CYS A 16 -17.07 15.19 33.63
N ASN A 17 -17.71 14.02 33.58
CA ASN A 17 -17.01 12.75 33.70
C ASN A 17 -16.00 12.70 32.56
N LYS A 18 -14.77 13.14 32.85
CA LYS A 18 -13.60 12.71 32.11
C LYS A 18 -13.48 11.22 32.38
N SER A 19 -14.19 10.41 31.59
CA SER A 19 -13.65 9.12 31.21
C SER A 19 -12.27 9.45 30.65
N GLN A 20 -11.25 9.27 31.47
CA GLN A 20 -9.89 9.11 31.00
C GLN A 20 -9.97 7.87 30.11
N GLU A 21 -10.32 8.06 28.83
CA GLU A 21 -9.69 7.30 27.79
C GLU A 21 -8.21 7.43 28.11
N LYS A 22 -7.65 6.35 28.67
CA LYS A 22 -6.26 6.03 28.47
C LYS A 22 -6.11 6.13 26.95
N VAL A 23 -5.67 7.29 26.48
CA VAL A 23 -4.92 7.39 25.25
C VAL A 23 -3.76 6.46 25.53
N SER A 24 -3.96 5.18 25.22
CA SER A 24 -2.88 4.22 25.14
C SER A 24 -1.82 4.98 24.37
N GLU A 25 -0.63 5.13 24.95
CA GLU A 25 0.53 5.53 24.18
C GLU A 25 0.40 4.81 22.85
N LYS A 26 0.15 5.59 21.80
CA LYS A 26 -0.02 5.07 20.45
C LYS A 26 1.32 4.44 20.18
N ASN A 27 1.44 3.14 20.46
CA ASN A 27 2.70 2.41 20.33
C ASN A 27 3.16 2.72 18.93
N LEU A 28 4.26 3.46 18.83
CA LEU A 28 4.84 3.73 17.53
C LEU A 28 5.20 2.36 16.97
N SER A 29 4.54 1.99 15.87
CA SER A 29 4.84 0.73 15.20
C SER A 29 6.35 0.58 15.00
N LYS A 30 6.86 -0.59 15.33
CA LYS A 30 8.28 -0.95 15.20
C LYS A 30 8.66 -1.35 13.78
N PHE A 31 7.69 -1.43 12.86
CA PHE A 31 7.94 -1.75 11.47
C PHE A 31 8.85 -0.69 10.83
N ASP A 32 9.99 -1.14 10.32
CA ASP A 32 10.93 -0.30 9.57
C ASP A 32 11.01 -0.77 8.13
N LEU A 33 10.61 0.09 7.19
CA LEU A 33 10.53 -0.30 5.77
C LEU A 33 11.88 -0.79 5.25
N LYS A 34 12.98 -0.10 5.60
CA LYS A 34 14.31 -0.41 5.06
C LYS A 34 14.80 -1.78 5.50
N SER A 35 14.56 -2.19 6.75
CA SER A 35 14.93 -3.53 7.22
C SER A 35 13.91 -4.60 6.88
N ASP A 36 12.61 -4.28 6.90
CA ASP A 36 11.55 -5.27 7.00
C ASP A 36 10.75 -5.49 5.70
N PHE A 37 10.99 -4.73 4.62
CA PHE A 37 10.19 -4.83 3.39
C PHE A 37 10.17 -6.22 2.73
N LYS A 38 11.09 -7.12 3.09
CA LYS A 38 11.14 -8.48 2.55
C LYS A 38 10.25 -9.47 3.31
N ASP A 39 9.76 -9.07 4.48
CA ASP A 39 8.99 -9.90 5.41
C ASP A 39 7.82 -9.09 6.04
N PHE A 40 7.37 -8.04 5.33
CA PHE A 40 6.40 -7.06 5.81
C PHE A 40 5.08 -7.65 6.28
N LYS A 41 4.61 -8.78 5.70
CA LYS A 41 3.33 -9.41 6.09
C LYS A 41 3.32 -9.76 7.58
N SER A 42 4.47 -10.20 8.08
CA SER A 42 4.68 -10.59 9.48
C SER A 42 5.21 -9.47 10.37
N LYS A 43 5.91 -8.50 9.78
CA LYS A 43 6.60 -7.42 10.51
C LYS A 43 5.75 -6.17 10.74
N MET A 44 4.78 -5.91 9.87
CA MET A 44 3.81 -4.83 10.07
C MET A 44 2.95 -5.10 11.31
N GLU A 45 2.74 -4.08 12.12
CA GLU A 45 1.87 -4.08 13.28
C GLU A 45 0.44 -3.63 12.91
N GLU A 46 -0.51 -3.80 13.83
CA GLU A 46 -1.92 -3.48 13.59
C GLU A 46 -2.09 -2.08 12.97
N VAL A 47 -2.96 -1.97 11.96
CA VAL A 47 -3.23 -0.77 11.16
C VAL A 47 -2.06 -0.17 10.37
N ASP A 48 -0.85 -0.75 10.43
CA ASP A 48 0.23 -0.35 9.53
C ASP A 48 -0.22 -0.51 8.07
N THR A 49 0.10 0.49 7.26
CA THR A 49 -0.22 0.52 5.84
C THR A 49 1.02 0.77 5.01
N LEU A 50 1.41 -0.25 4.24
CA LEU A 50 2.44 -0.17 3.21
C LEU A 50 1.79 0.20 1.87
N GLU A 51 2.33 1.22 1.21
CA GLU A 51 1.93 1.59 -0.13
C GLU A 51 2.98 1.09 -1.13
N ILE A 52 2.51 0.49 -2.22
CA ILE A 52 3.32 0.11 -3.37
C ILE A 52 2.80 0.90 -4.56
N TRP A 53 3.71 1.56 -5.26
CA TRP A 53 3.45 2.22 -6.52
C TRP A 53 4.28 1.54 -7.60
N PHE A 54 3.66 1.22 -8.73
CA PHE A 54 4.31 0.54 -9.84
C PHE A 54 3.98 1.23 -11.15
N ASP A 55 5.02 1.51 -11.92
CA ASP A 55 4.92 2.02 -13.29
C ASP A 55 4.74 0.82 -14.23
N HIS A 56 3.72 0.85 -15.09
CA HIS A 56 3.50 -0.13 -16.16
C HIS A 56 3.93 0.42 -17.53
N SER A 57 4.43 1.65 -17.58
CA SER A 57 4.71 2.38 -18.81
C SER A 57 5.82 1.70 -19.61
N VAL A 58 5.58 1.53 -20.91
CA VAL A 58 6.55 1.01 -21.89
C VAL A 58 6.29 1.70 -23.22
N CYS A 59 7.35 2.23 -23.84
CA CYS A 59 7.25 2.96 -25.11
C CYS A 59 6.22 4.10 -25.02
N THR A 60 5.13 4.03 -25.77
CA THR A 60 4.05 5.03 -25.79
C THR A 60 2.93 4.73 -24.80
N TYR A 61 2.93 3.54 -24.17
CA TYR A 61 1.96 3.17 -23.15
C TYR A 61 2.34 3.77 -21.80
N GLN A 62 1.37 4.35 -21.09
CA GLN A 62 1.51 4.95 -19.77
C GLN A 62 0.40 4.45 -18.84
N GLY A 63 0.79 3.70 -17.82
CA GLY A 63 -0.13 3.10 -16.86
C GLY A 63 0.53 2.98 -15.49
N TYR A 64 -0.25 3.17 -14.43
CA TYR A 64 0.26 3.23 -13.06
C TYR A 64 -0.64 2.46 -12.11
N GLU A 65 -0.04 1.65 -11.23
CA GLU A 65 -0.74 0.92 -10.19
C GLU A 65 -0.38 1.47 -8.80
N LYS A 66 -1.38 1.56 -7.92
CA LYS A 66 -1.25 1.82 -6.49
C LYS A 66 -1.86 0.68 -5.71
N ILE A 67 -1.03 -0.01 -4.93
CA ILE A 67 -1.47 -1.05 -3.99
C ILE A 67 -1.31 -0.53 -2.58
N GLN A 68 -2.37 -0.62 -1.78
CA GLN A 68 -2.34 -0.35 -0.35
C GLN A 68 -2.50 -1.67 0.40
N ILE A 69 -1.57 -1.97 1.29
CA ILE A 69 -1.53 -3.18 2.09
C ILE A 69 -1.63 -2.77 3.56
N THR A 70 -2.76 -3.07 4.20
CA THR A 70 -3.00 -2.73 5.60
C THR A 70 -3.05 -3.99 6.47
N LYS A 71 -2.36 -3.96 7.61
CA LYS A 71 -2.37 -5.04 8.61
C LYS A 71 -3.66 -5.07 9.41
N PHE A 72 -4.23 -6.26 9.57
CA PHE A 72 -5.37 -6.55 10.45
C PHE A 72 -5.21 -7.90 11.13
N SER A 73 -4.72 -7.89 12.37
CA SER A 73 -4.45 -9.06 13.20
C SER A 73 -3.68 -10.11 12.40
N ASP A 74 -4.29 -11.28 12.16
CA ASP A 74 -3.69 -12.42 11.45
C ASP A 74 -3.84 -12.35 9.93
N SER A 75 -4.21 -11.18 9.40
CA SER A 75 -4.47 -10.95 7.99
C SER A 75 -3.90 -9.63 7.49
N ILE A 76 -3.86 -9.48 6.17
CA ILE A 76 -3.62 -8.22 5.50
C ILE A 76 -4.74 -7.95 4.50
N LYS A 77 -5.13 -6.69 4.41
CA LYS A 77 -6.07 -6.17 3.42
C LYS A 77 -5.28 -5.50 2.30
N ILE A 78 -5.56 -5.91 1.07
CA ILE A 78 -4.87 -5.44 -0.13
C ILE A 78 -5.90 -4.75 -1.01
N LYS A 79 -5.65 -3.48 -1.35
CA LYS A 79 -6.47 -2.70 -2.30
C LYS A 79 -5.59 -2.25 -3.45
N SER A 80 -5.95 -2.58 -4.68
CA SER A 80 -5.27 -2.07 -5.87
C SER A 80 -6.14 -1.08 -6.63
N ARG A 81 -5.52 -0.01 -7.11
CA ARG A 81 -6.08 0.96 -8.05
C ARG A 81 -5.14 1.15 -9.22
N PHE A 82 -5.70 1.39 -10.40
CA PHE A 82 -4.95 1.59 -11.63
C PHE A 82 -5.39 2.88 -12.32
N LYS A 83 -4.45 3.54 -13.00
CA LYS A 83 -4.68 4.72 -13.81
C LYS A 83 -3.94 4.56 -15.12
N GLU A 84 -4.65 4.73 -16.23
CA GLU A 84 -4.11 4.65 -17.59
C GLU A 84 -4.18 6.03 -18.25
N LEU A 85 -3.12 6.42 -18.96
CA LEU A 85 -3.00 7.76 -19.55
C LEU A 85 -2.94 7.78 -21.08
N SER A 86 -2.67 6.65 -21.74
CA SER A 86 -2.36 6.64 -23.18
C SER A 86 -3.59 6.65 -24.08
N TYR A 87 -4.68 5.99 -23.65
CA TYR A 87 -5.87 5.72 -24.46
C TYR A 87 -7.17 6.14 -23.78
N SER A 88 -7.12 6.58 -22.52
CA SER A 88 -8.31 6.97 -21.77
C SER A 88 -8.52 8.48 -21.77
N ASP A 89 -9.69 8.92 -22.23
CA ASP A 89 -10.16 10.30 -22.11
C ASP A 89 -10.40 10.70 -20.64
N ASN A 90 -10.59 9.72 -19.74
CA ASN A 90 -10.70 9.94 -18.30
C ASN A 90 -9.56 9.24 -17.53
N SER A 91 -8.61 10.04 -17.05
CA SER A 91 -7.41 9.58 -16.33
C SER A 91 -7.64 9.29 -14.84
N GLU A 92 -8.82 8.84 -14.45
CA GLU A 92 -9.14 8.59 -13.04
C GLU A 92 -8.51 7.29 -12.50
N TRP A 93 -8.31 7.25 -11.18
CA TRP A 93 -7.86 6.05 -10.48
C TRP A 93 -9.02 5.07 -10.30
N MET A 94 -9.01 3.97 -11.04
CA MET A 94 -10.03 2.94 -10.97
C MET A 94 -9.65 1.83 -10.00
N LYS A 95 -10.62 1.31 -9.24
CA LYS A 95 -10.40 0.13 -8.38
C LYS A 95 -10.19 -1.10 -9.26
N VAL A 96 -9.10 -1.82 -9.03
CA VAL A 96 -8.82 -3.10 -9.70
C VAL A 96 -9.36 -4.24 -8.85
N TYR A 97 -8.95 -4.31 -7.58
CA TYR A 97 -9.43 -5.32 -6.64
C TYR A 97 -9.28 -4.89 -5.19
N GLU A 98 -9.98 -5.63 -4.32
CA GLU A 98 -9.83 -5.59 -2.87
C GLU A 98 -9.92 -7.01 -2.33
N ARG A 99 -8.90 -7.44 -1.60
CA ARG A 99 -8.76 -8.81 -1.08
C ARG A 99 -8.23 -8.77 0.35
N ASN A 100 -8.68 -9.71 1.16
CA ASN A 100 -8.06 -10.00 2.45
C ASN A 100 -7.38 -11.36 2.32
N ILE A 101 -6.14 -11.48 2.78
CA ILE A 101 -5.43 -12.76 2.84
C ILE A 101 -4.83 -12.95 4.23
N ALA A 102 -4.71 -14.20 4.67
CA ALA A 102 -3.98 -14.51 5.90
C ALA A 102 -2.50 -14.16 5.77
N ILE A 103 -1.83 -13.81 6.88
CA ILE A 103 -0.36 -13.61 6.88
C ILE A 103 0.37 -14.86 6.37
N SER A 104 -0.18 -16.03 6.70
CA SER A 104 0.34 -17.34 6.29
C SER A 104 0.13 -17.65 4.80
N ASP A 105 -0.52 -16.76 4.03
CA ASP A 105 -0.67 -16.95 2.59
C ASP A 105 0.69 -17.06 1.89
N THR A 106 0.85 -18.18 1.20
CA THR A 106 2.04 -18.48 0.39
C THR A 106 1.81 -18.31 -1.11
N THR A 107 0.57 -18.01 -1.52
CA THR A 107 0.15 -17.85 -2.92
C THR A 107 0.68 -16.56 -3.50
N TRP A 108 0.49 -15.44 -2.81
CA TRP A 108 0.96 -14.14 -3.25
C TRP A 108 2.40 -13.90 -2.80
N LYS A 109 3.33 -14.03 -3.75
CA LYS A 109 4.77 -14.05 -3.53
C LYS A 109 5.45 -12.67 -3.69
N ILE A 110 4.76 -11.58 -3.34
CA ILE A 110 5.28 -10.21 -3.49
C ILE A 110 6.55 -9.96 -2.68
N GLU A 111 6.65 -10.46 -1.45
CA GLU A 111 7.87 -10.37 -0.63
C GLU A 111 9.07 -11.06 -1.31
N LYS A 112 8.83 -12.21 -1.96
CA LYS A 112 9.85 -12.90 -2.74
C LYS A 112 10.23 -12.11 -4.00
N PHE A 113 9.30 -11.35 -4.59
CA PHE A 113 9.54 -10.47 -5.74
C PHE A 113 10.45 -9.31 -5.36
N LEU A 114 10.13 -8.65 -4.25
CA LEU A 114 10.96 -7.59 -3.67
C LEU A 114 12.37 -8.11 -3.35
N LYS A 115 12.46 -9.30 -2.74
CA LYS A 115 13.75 -9.91 -2.37
C LYS A 115 14.63 -10.25 -3.58
N ARG A 116 14.07 -10.83 -4.64
CA ARG A 116 14.86 -11.25 -5.83
C ARG A 116 15.27 -10.07 -6.71
N ASN A 117 14.51 -8.97 -6.69
CA ASN A 117 14.81 -7.75 -7.44
C ASN A 117 15.60 -6.69 -6.63
N LYS A 118 16.11 -7.03 -5.44
CA LYS A 118 16.80 -6.08 -4.53
C LYS A 118 18.01 -5.37 -5.16
N ASN A 119 18.63 -5.96 -6.18
CA ASN A 119 19.77 -5.40 -6.91
C ASN A 119 19.40 -4.14 -7.72
N ARG A 120 18.10 -3.91 -7.92
CA ARG A 120 17.54 -2.72 -8.58
C ARG A 120 17.43 -1.51 -7.65
N ILE A 121 17.65 -1.70 -6.34
CA ILE A 121 17.64 -0.61 -5.36
C ILE A 121 18.96 0.14 -5.48
N LYS A 122 18.94 1.29 -6.15
CA LYS A 122 20.08 2.19 -6.28
C LYS A 122 19.85 3.40 -5.38
N LYS A 123 20.87 3.79 -4.61
CA LYS A 123 20.89 5.11 -3.96
C LYS A 123 21.26 6.12 -5.03
N ASP A 124 20.53 7.23 -5.11
CA ASP A 124 20.88 8.40 -5.90
C ASP A 124 20.81 8.24 -7.43
N SER A 125 19.80 7.51 -7.94
CA SER A 125 19.44 7.63 -9.36
C SER A 125 18.60 8.88 -9.59
N ALA A 126 18.93 9.64 -10.64
CA ALA A 126 18.09 10.72 -11.17
C ALA A 126 16.95 10.19 -12.03
N ASP A 127 16.92 8.89 -12.30
CA ASP A 127 15.90 8.23 -13.09
C ASP A 127 14.59 8.15 -12.30
N TYR A 128 13.50 7.94 -13.04
CA TYR A 128 12.20 7.68 -12.44
C TYR A 128 12.13 6.22 -11.97
N PRO A 129 11.72 5.94 -10.72
CA PRO A 129 11.68 4.57 -10.22
C PRO A 129 10.52 3.80 -10.85
N GLN A 130 10.78 2.54 -11.26
CA GLN A 130 9.74 1.67 -11.80
C GLN A 130 8.82 1.13 -10.70
N LEU A 131 9.36 0.91 -9.50
CA LEU A 131 8.62 0.45 -8.33
C LEU A 131 9.05 1.27 -7.12
N GLN A 132 8.08 1.76 -6.35
CA GLN A 132 8.30 2.45 -5.09
C GLN A 132 7.49 1.77 -3.98
N LEU A 133 8.14 1.55 -2.84
CA LEU A 133 7.49 1.17 -1.59
C LEU A 133 7.55 2.38 -0.67
N LYS A 134 6.43 2.68 -0.01
CA LYS A 134 6.33 3.79 0.93
C LYS A 134 5.63 3.37 2.22
N TYR A 135 6.22 3.72 3.34
CA TYR A 135 5.63 3.55 4.67
C TYR A 135 6.04 4.75 5.52
N LYS A 136 5.05 5.54 5.97
CA LYS A 136 5.30 6.85 6.61
C LYS A 136 6.24 7.69 5.72
N ASP A 137 7.35 8.18 6.29
CA ASP A 137 8.37 8.97 5.58
C ASP A 137 9.48 8.11 4.94
N GLN A 138 9.42 6.79 5.09
CA GLN A 138 10.38 5.88 4.49
C GLN A 138 9.97 5.51 3.07
N LYS A 139 10.97 5.42 2.18
CA LYS A 139 10.80 4.93 0.82
C LYS A 139 11.90 3.95 0.40
N ILE A 140 11.55 3.00 -0.46
CA ILE A 140 12.47 2.16 -1.21
C ILE A 140 12.09 2.24 -2.68
N GLU A 141 13.07 2.47 -3.54
CA GLU A 141 12.87 2.69 -4.97
C GLU A 141 13.69 1.68 -5.76
N TYR A 142 13.06 1.10 -6.78
CA TYR A 142 13.66 0.12 -7.69
C TYR A 142 13.71 0.74 -9.08
N PHE A 143 14.84 0.60 -9.74
CA PHE A 143 15.10 1.17 -11.06
C PHE A 143 15.37 0.06 -12.08
N THR A 144 15.15 0.38 -13.34
CA THR A 144 15.45 -0.49 -14.49
C THR A 144 16.44 0.22 -15.41
N ASP A 145 17.28 -0.54 -16.08
CA ASP A 145 18.32 -0.03 -16.98
C ASP A 145 18.06 -0.48 -18.42
N GLY A 146 17.44 0.42 -19.20
CA GLY A 146 17.05 0.15 -20.58
C GLY A 146 15.85 -0.79 -20.73
N LEU A 147 15.43 -0.97 -21.97
CA LEU A 147 14.15 -1.61 -22.31
C LEU A 147 14.12 -3.12 -22.01
N VAL A 148 15.23 -3.83 -22.21
CA VAL A 148 15.29 -5.29 -21.94
C VAL A 148 15.11 -5.58 -20.46
N ASP A 149 15.78 -4.79 -19.62
CA ASP A 149 15.72 -4.92 -18.17
C ASP A 149 14.33 -4.56 -17.62
N LEU A 150 13.75 -3.48 -18.16
CA LEU A 150 12.37 -3.07 -17.89
C LEU A 150 11.37 -4.20 -18.18
N ASN A 151 11.41 -4.79 -19.38
CA ASN A 151 10.47 -5.86 -19.74
C ASN A 151 10.60 -7.09 -18.85
N ARG A 152 11.82 -7.47 -18.47
CA ARG A 152 12.05 -8.57 -17.50
C ARG A 152 11.46 -8.26 -16.13
N PHE A 153 11.57 -7.02 -15.67
CA PHE A 153 11.03 -6.61 -14.38
C PHE A 153 9.49 -6.57 -14.39
N LEU A 154 8.90 -6.09 -15.49
CA LEU A 154 7.45 -6.10 -15.72
C LEU A 154 6.89 -7.51 -15.75
N GLU A 155 7.50 -8.42 -16.51
CA GLU A 155 7.09 -9.83 -16.58
C GLU A 155 7.08 -10.47 -15.18
N ASP A 156 8.16 -10.30 -14.42
CA ASP A 156 8.28 -10.86 -13.07
C ASP A 156 7.23 -10.29 -12.10
N TYR A 157 6.92 -9.00 -12.24
CA TYR A 157 5.83 -8.35 -11.49
C TYR A 157 4.48 -8.94 -11.88
N TYR A 158 4.17 -9.05 -13.18
CA TYR A 158 2.90 -9.55 -13.70
C TYR A 158 2.65 -10.99 -13.27
N LEU A 159 3.65 -11.87 -13.39
CA LEU A 159 3.57 -13.25 -12.93
C LEU A 159 3.33 -13.34 -11.41
N THR A 160 3.86 -12.40 -10.63
CA THR A 160 3.63 -12.32 -9.18
C THR A 160 2.20 -11.90 -8.85
N MET A 161 1.70 -10.87 -9.53
CA MET A 161 0.38 -10.28 -9.25
C MET A 161 -0.78 -11.14 -9.74
N ARG A 162 -0.62 -11.83 -10.89
CA ARG A 162 -1.59 -12.80 -11.43
C ARG A 162 -1.91 -13.97 -10.47
N LYS A 163 -1.07 -14.23 -9.46
CA LYS A 163 -1.35 -15.24 -8.43
C LYS A 163 -2.38 -14.77 -7.39
N LEU A 164 -2.42 -13.46 -7.11
CA LEU A 164 -3.39 -12.87 -6.19
C LEU A 164 -4.72 -12.57 -6.88
N PHE A 165 -4.68 -12.22 -8.17
CA PHE A 165 -5.86 -11.80 -8.93
C PHE A 165 -5.90 -12.44 -10.34
N PRO A 166 -6.07 -13.78 -10.41
CA PRO A 166 -6.05 -14.51 -11.68
C PRO A 166 -7.18 -14.13 -12.66
N GLU A 167 -8.27 -13.56 -12.18
CA GLU A 167 -9.42 -13.10 -12.97
C GLU A 167 -9.09 -11.88 -13.86
N ASN A 168 -7.99 -11.19 -13.61
CA ASN A 168 -7.57 -10.01 -14.37
C ASN A 168 -6.24 -10.21 -15.08
N LYS A 169 -5.92 -11.48 -15.38
CA LYS A 169 -4.71 -11.88 -16.10
C LYS A 169 -4.52 -11.20 -17.45
N ASN A 170 -5.61 -10.76 -18.10
CA ASN A 170 -5.64 -10.16 -19.43
C ASN A 170 -5.94 -8.66 -19.42
N ASN A 171 -5.52 -7.96 -18.36
CA ASN A 171 -5.73 -6.52 -18.21
C ASN A 171 -4.40 -5.86 -17.82
N ILE A 172 -4.29 -5.28 -16.64
CA ILE A 172 -3.11 -4.52 -16.19
C ILE A 172 -1.85 -5.37 -15.98
N TYR A 173 -1.96 -6.70 -16.00
CA TYR A 173 -0.85 -7.64 -15.81
C TYR A 173 -0.46 -8.34 -17.12
N GLY A 174 -0.58 -7.65 -18.26
CA GLY A 174 -0.25 -8.17 -19.59
C GLY A 174 -1.31 -9.14 -20.13
N VAL A 175 -1.03 -9.79 -21.26
CA VAL A 175 -1.84 -10.89 -21.81
C VAL A 175 -1.02 -12.18 -21.76
N ASP A 176 -1.67 -13.34 -21.76
CA ASP A 176 -0.95 -14.59 -22.00
C ASP A 176 -0.53 -14.62 -23.48
N VAL A 177 0.77 -14.69 -23.75
CA VAL A 177 1.26 -14.90 -25.12
C VAL A 177 1.00 -16.37 -25.44
N VAL A 178 -0.06 -16.63 -26.21
CA VAL A 178 -0.26 -17.95 -26.82
C VAL A 178 0.84 -18.08 -27.86
N LEU A 179 1.91 -18.81 -27.53
CA LEU A 179 2.86 -19.27 -28.53
C LEU A 179 2.10 -20.27 -29.42
N GLN A 180 1.78 -19.83 -30.64
CA GLN A 180 1.33 -20.70 -31.71
C GLN A 180 2.50 -21.54 -32.24
#